data_AF-A0A6P0S965-F1
#
_entry.id   AF-A0A6P0S965-F1
#
_cell.length_a   1.000
_cell.length_b   1.000
_cell.length_c   1.000
_cell.angle_alpha   90.00
_cell.angle_beta   90.00
_cell.angle_gamma   90.00
#
_symmetry.space_group_name_H-M   'P 1'
#
loop_
_entity.id
_entity.type
_entity.pdbx_description
1 polymer ?
#
loop_
_entity_poly.entity_id
_entity_poly.type
_entity_poly.pdbx_seq_one_letter_code
_entity_poly.pdbx_strand_id
1 'polypeptide(L)'
;MPKTTVADNKPAAVELTEGEEYYFCTCGKSANQPFCDGSHKGSGFAPKAFKAEETGTAYLCNCKQSANLPFCDGKHKQVPAEQVGKEFELPKPEDADALPEAEPTPEEPTVAFIHQLAKEGLSKIGHHGPMEAMGVPRNQLPNWNGIQIMVAQLARKPLMEDAEVGTNLVIGPEAAKPLELKIPLFVSDMSFGALSEEAKVSMAKGAELAGTGICSREGGMLPDEQEANSRYFYELASAKFGFDESLLARVQAFHFKCGQGAKTGTGGHLPGNKNTGRISEVRGIPAGQPAVSPPTFSD
;
A
#
# COMPACT_ATOMS: atom_id res chain seq x y z
N MET A 1 38.50 20.43 -19.46
CA MET A 1 37.59 20.73 -20.59
C MET A 1 36.84 22.01 -20.26
N PRO A 2 36.57 22.90 -21.22
CA PRO A 2 35.78 24.10 -20.95
C PRO A 2 34.36 23.68 -20.52
N LYS A 3 33.83 24.32 -19.48
CA LYS A 3 32.45 24.08 -19.00
C LYS A 3 31.49 24.97 -19.78
N THR A 4 30.27 24.47 -20.01
CA THR A 4 29.22 25.27 -20.64
C THR A 4 28.58 26.20 -19.61
N THR A 5 28.17 27.38 -20.04
CA THR A 5 27.35 28.27 -19.22
C THR A 5 25.89 27.83 -19.33
N VAL A 6 25.19 27.68 -18.21
CA VAL A 6 23.75 27.40 -18.21
C VAL A 6 23.03 28.68 -18.59
N ALA A 7 22.42 28.76 -19.78
CA ALA A 7 21.69 29.96 -20.18
C ALA A 7 20.35 30.11 -19.44
N ASP A 8 19.64 28.99 -19.25
CA ASP A 8 18.40 28.89 -18.48
C ASP A 8 18.21 27.42 -18.04
N ASN A 9 17.48 27.17 -16.95
CA ASN A 9 17.06 25.83 -16.52
C ASN A 9 15.67 25.43 -17.07
N LYS A 10 15.12 26.21 -18.00
CA LYS A 10 13.92 25.87 -18.79
C LYS A 10 14.24 25.77 -20.28
N PRO A 11 13.61 24.84 -21.03
CA PRO A 11 13.79 24.76 -22.48
C PRO A 11 13.18 25.98 -23.19
N ALA A 12 13.74 26.33 -24.35
CA ALA A 12 13.19 27.38 -25.21
C ALA A 12 12.22 26.76 -26.22
N ALA A 13 10.96 27.20 -26.22
CA ALA A 13 10.04 26.91 -27.31
C ALA A 13 10.38 27.84 -28.50
N VAL A 14 10.69 27.27 -29.66
CA VAL A 14 10.99 27.99 -30.89
C VAL A 14 10.20 27.41 -32.05
N GLU A 15 9.76 28.26 -32.97
CA GLU A 15 9.21 27.82 -34.25
C GLU A 15 10.36 27.51 -35.20
N LEU A 16 10.35 26.30 -35.76
CA LEU A 16 11.28 25.87 -36.78
C LEU A 16 10.54 25.67 -38.10
N THR A 17 11.19 26.02 -39.21
CA THR A 17 10.68 25.79 -40.56
C THR A 17 11.41 24.60 -41.17
N GLU A 18 10.66 23.65 -41.70
CA GLU A 18 11.20 22.48 -42.39
C GLU A 18 12.22 22.91 -43.45
N GLY A 19 13.38 22.26 -43.43
CA GLY A 19 14.42 22.49 -44.41
C GLY A 19 15.34 23.68 -44.14
N GLU A 20 15.02 24.55 -43.18
CA GLU A 20 15.90 25.64 -42.77
C GLU A 20 17.05 25.13 -41.89
N GLU A 21 18.22 25.75 -42.07
CA GLU A 21 19.43 25.47 -41.29
C GLU A 21 19.55 26.48 -40.14
N TYR A 22 19.70 25.96 -38.92
CA TYR A 22 19.86 26.74 -37.70
C TYR A 22 21.18 26.42 -37.02
N TYR A 23 21.75 27.43 -36.35
CA TYR A 23 22.98 27.28 -35.57
C TYR A 23 22.68 27.37 -34.08
N PHE A 24 22.67 26.23 -33.41
CA PHE A 24 22.43 26.14 -31.97
C PHE A 24 23.65 26.57 -31.15
N CYS A 25 23.42 27.38 -30.12
CA CYS A 25 24.47 27.81 -29.18
C CYS A 25 24.82 26.67 -28.21
N THR A 26 26.03 26.13 -28.32
CA THR A 26 26.54 25.06 -27.44
C THR A 26 27.26 25.59 -26.20
N CYS A 27 27.71 26.85 -26.18
CA CYS A 27 28.51 27.42 -25.08
C CYS A 27 27.69 28.11 -23.98
N GLY A 28 26.44 28.50 -24.26
CA GLY A 28 25.57 29.21 -23.32
C GLY A 28 25.82 30.72 -23.18
N LYS A 29 26.75 31.30 -23.95
CA LYS A 29 27.13 32.72 -23.87
C LYS A 29 26.42 33.64 -24.87
N SER A 30 25.66 33.07 -25.81
CA SER A 30 24.87 33.86 -26.77
C SER A 30 23.82 34.70 -26.05
N ALA A 31 23.61 35.93 -26.49
CA ALA A 31 22.47 36.75 -26.09
C ALA A 31 21.19 36.35 -26.84
N ASN A 32 21.31 35.65 -27.97
CA ASN A 32 20.20 35.18 -28.80
C ASN A 32 19.85 33.70 -28.55
N GLN A 33 19.85 33.26 -27.28
CA GLN A 33 19.54 31.87 -26.93
C GLN A 33 18.14 31.48 -27.46
N PRO A 34 17.96 30.23 -27.96
CA PRO A 34 18.90 29.10 -27.94
C PRO A 34 19.92 29.11 -29.10
N PHE A 35 19.87 30.09 -30.00
CA PHE A 35 20.69 30.19 -31.20
C PHE A 35 22.01 30.90 -30.97
N CYS A 36 22.96 30.68 -31.87
CA CYS A 36 24.28 31.29 -31.83
C CYS A 36 24.26 32.70 -32.42
N ASP A 37 24.84 33.67 -31.71
CA ASP A 37 25.05 35.06 -32.14
C ASP A 37 26.53 35.39 -32.45
N GLY A 38 27.42 34.38 -32.34
CA GLY A 38 28.86 34.56 -32.50
C GLY A 38 29.65 34.78 -31.20
N SER A 39 28.99 34.86 -30.04
CA SER A 39 29.64 35.04 -28.71
C SER A 39 30.49 33.84 -28.25
N HIS A 40 30.53 32.76 -29.03
CA HIS A 40 31.37 31.58 -28.78
C HIS A 40 32.85 31.79 -29.17
N LYS A 41 33.18 32.85 -29.91
CA LYS A 41 34.57 33.12 -30.34
C LYS A 41 35.48 33.22 -29.12
N GLY A 42 36.51 32.36 -29.06
CA GLY A 42 37.45 32.29 -27.95
C GLY A 42 37.03 31.40 -26.77
N SER A 43 35.83 30.79 -26.78
CA SER A 43 35.39 29.89 -25.70
C SER A 43 35.73 28.41 -25.90
N GLY A 44 36.35 28.04 -27.03
CA GLY A 44 36.66 26.64 -27.37
C GLY A 44 35.44 25.79 -27.76
N PHE A 45 34.27 26.39 -27.93
CA PHE A 45 33.03 25.74 -28.36
C PHE A 45 32.66 26.21 -29.77
N ALA A 46 32.13 25.30 -30.59
CA ALA A 46 31.57 25.61 -31.90
C ALA A 46 30.04 25.45 -31.89
N PRO A 47 29.28 26.33 -32.57
CA PRO A 47 27.84 26.16 -32.70
C PRO A 47 27.51 24.86 -33.44
N LYS A 48 26.41 24.22 -33.06
CA LYS A 48 25.92 23.00 -33.71
C LYS A 48 24.93 23.38 -34.80
N ALA A 49 25.33 23.20 -36.06
CA ALA A 49 24.41 23.31 -37.19
C ALA A 49 23.43 22.14 -37.17
N PHE A 50 22.15 22.40 -37.39
CA PHE A 50 21.14 21.38 -37.62
C PHE A 50 20.09 21.91 -38.60
N LYS A 51 19.46 20.99 -39.31
CA LYS A 51 18.37 21.28 -40.24
C LYS A 51 17.06 20.81 -39.61
N ALA A 52 16.03 21.64 -39.64
CA ALA A 52 14.73 21.22 -39.12
C ALA A 52 14.08 20.21 -40.07
N GLU A 53 13.62 19.09 -39.51
CA GLU A 53 12.99 17.99 -40.28
C GLU A 53 11.51 18.26 -40.55
N GLU A 54 10.85 19.05 -39.72
CA GLU A 54 9.43 19.38 -39.82
C GLU A 54 9.21 20.85 -39.41
N THR A 55 8.11 21.44 -39.91
CA THR A 55 7.69 22.79 -39.52
C THR A 55 6.84 22.72 -38.25
N GLY A 56 7.21 23.49 -37.22
CA GLY A 56 6.41 23.65 -36.00
C GLY A 56 7.21 24.01 -34.76
N THR A 57 6.54 23.98 -33.60
CA THR A 57 7.14 24.30 -32.31
C THR A 57 8.08 23.18 -31.84
N ALA A 58 9.36 23.50 -31.65
CA ALA A 58 10.36 22.62 -31.05
C ALA A 58 10.87 23.18 -29.72
N TYR A 59 11.27 22.28 -28.81
CA TYR A 59 11.85 22.65 -27.52
C TYR A 59 13.37 22.45 -27.54
N LEU A 60 14.12 23.54 -27.64
CA LEU A 60 15.59 23.52 -27.67
C LEU A 60 16.19 23.70 -26.26
N CYS A 61 17.38 23.13 -26.07
CA CYS A 61 18.06 23.10 -24.78
C CYS A 61 18.73 24.44 -24.43
N ASN A 62 18.33 25.08 -23.32
CA ASN A 62 19.04 26.25 -22.78
C ASN A 62 20.07 25.91 -21.69
N CYS A 63 19.94 24.76 -21.02
CA CYS A 63 20.88 24.40 -19.95
C CYS A 63 22.23 23.87 -20.46
N LYS A 64 22.30 23.48 -21.74
CA LYS A 64 23.48 22.90 -22.42
C LYS A 64 23.97 21.57 -21.83
N GLN A 65 23.11 20.91 -21.04
CA GLN A 65 23.40 19.61 -20.40
C GLN A 65 22.74 18.43 -21.11
N SER A 66 21.95 18.68 -22.17
CA SER A 66 21.23 17.62 -22.87
C SER A 66 22.19 16.64 -23.57
N ALA A 67 21.85 15.35 -23.54
CA ALA A 67 22.51 14.35 -24.39
C ALA A 67 21.99 14.39 -25.84
N ASN A 68 20.84 15.03 -26.08
CA ASN A 68 20.16 15.10 -27.38
C ASN A 68 20.22 16.51 -28.00
N LEU A 69 21.33 17.23 -27.85
CA LEU A 69 21.48 18.58 -28.39
C LEU A 69 21.24 18.58 -29.92
N PRO A 70 20.48 19.54 -30.47
CA PRO A 70 20.05 20.82 -29.86
C PRO A 70 18.76 20.75 -29.03
N PHE A 71 18.06 19.62 -29.04
CA PHE A 71 16.76 19.44 -28.40
C PHE A 71 16.87 19.24 -26.89
N CYS A 72 15.77 19.45 -26.18
CA CYS A 72 15.65 19.19 -24.76
C CYS A 72 15.33 17.70 -24.49
N ASP A 73 16.09 17.07 -23.59
CA ASP A 73 15.89 15.68 -23.10
C ASP A 73 15.42 15.62 -21.64
N GLY A 74 15.04 16.76 -21.05
CA GLY A 74 14.54 16.83 -19.67
C GLY A 74 15.62 16.99 -18.59
N LYS A 75 16.91 16.87 -18.91
CA LYS A 75 18.01 17.04 -17.94
C LYS A 75 18.04 18.42 -17.25
N HIS A 76 17.38 19.42 -17.84
CA HIS A 76 17.21 20.74 -17.24
C HIS A 76 16.56 20.70 -15.84
N LYS A 77 15.75 19.68 -15.54
CA LYS A 77 15.14 19.48 -14.20
C LYS A 77 16.17 19.23 -13.09
N GLN A 78 17.35 18.72 -13.45
CA GLN A 78 18.45 18.46 -12.51
C GLN A 78 19.39 19.68 -12.35
N VAL A 79 19.14 20.77 -13.08
CA VAL A 79 19.96 21.99 -13.03
C VAL A 79 19.35 22.96 -12.02
N PRO A 80 20.03 23.22 -10.88
CA PRO A 80 19.52 24.15 -9.86
C PRO A 80 19.38 25.56 -10.42
N ALA A 81 18.36 26.29 -9.95
CA ALA A 81 18.09 27.66 -10.42
C ALA A 81 19.27 28.62 -10.17
N GLU A 82 20.07 28.35 -9.14
CA GLU A 82 21.24 29.15 -8.76
C GLU A 82 22.43 29.02 -9.72
N GLN A 83 22.38 28.03 -10.62
CA GLN A 83 23.41 27.78 -11.63
C GLN A 83 23.12 28.47 -12.96
N VAL A 84 21.94 29.06 -13.14
CA VAL A 84 21.63 29.87 -14.32
C VAL A 84 22.60 31.05 -14.41
N GLY A 85 23.21 31.24 -15.58
CA GLY A 85 24.25 32.22 -15.86
C GLY A 85 25.67 31.81 -15.44
N LYS A 86 25.87 30.62 -14.85
CA LYS A 86 27.18 30.13 -14.39
C LYS A 86 27.67 28.95 -15.21
N GLU A 87 28.98 28.70 -15.15
CA GLU A 87 29.58 27.48 -15.69
C GLU A 87 29.20 26.28 -14.82
N PHE A 88 28.48 25.32 -15.41
CA PHE A 88 27.96 24.15 -14.71
C PHE A 88 27.95 22.94 -15.64
N GLU A 89 28.20 21.77 -15.08
CA GLU A 89 28.16 20.49 -15.78
C GLU A 89 27.47 19.48 -14.86
N LEU A 90 26.47 18.78 -15.36
CA LEU A 90 25.84 17.70 -14.58
C LEU A 90 26.88 16.59 -14.31
N PRO A 91 26.77 15.89 -13.17
CA PRO A 91 27.56 14.69 -12.93
C PRO A 91 27.40 13.73 -14.11
N LYS A 92 28.52 13.32 -14.73
CA LYS A 92 28.51 12.25 -15.71
C LYS A 92 28.34 10.92 -14.97
N PRO A 93 27.56 9.97 -15.50
CA PRO A 93 27.57 8.60 -14.99
C PRO A 93 29.01 8.09 -14.96
N GLU A 94 29.41 7.44 -13.86
CA GLU A 94 30.76 6.88 -13.72
C GLU A 94 31.03 5.78 -14.75
N ASP A 95 29.98 5.19 -15.31
CA ASP A 95 30.02 4.17 -16.35
C ASP A 95 29.01 4.52 -17.46
N ALA A 96 29.51 4.75 -18.67
CA ALA A 96 28.69 5.13 -19.82
C ALA A 96 27.88 3.95 -20.41
N ASP A 97 28.26 2.71 -20.07
CA ASP A 97 27.61 1.49 -20.53
C ASP A 97 26.59 0.95 -19.51
N ALA A 98 26.46 1.59 -18.34
CA ALA A 98 25.47 1.22 -17.35
C ALA A 98 24.06 1.51 -17.88
N LEU A 99 23.18 0.49 -17.81
CA LEU A 99 21.76 0.66 -18.11
C LEU A 99 21.17 1.72 -17.18
N PRO A 100 20.33 2.64 -17.70
CA PRO A 100 19.68 3.64 -16.87
C PRO A 100 18.82 2.95 -15.80
N GLU A 101 18.90 3.45 -14.57
CA GLU A 101 18.01 3.00 -13.50
C GLU A 101 16.58 3.50 -13.79
N ALA A 102 15.62 2.60 -13.66
CA ALA A 102 14.21 2.94 -13.86
C ALA A 102 13.70 3.75 -12.67
N GLU A 103 13.11 4.91 -12.94
CA GLU A 103 12.46 5.75 -11.95
C GLU A 103 10.94 5.74 -12.16
N PRO A 104 10.12 5.73 -11.09
CA PRO A 104 8.67 5.84 -11.22
C PRO A 104 8.24 7.15 -11.90
N THR A 105 7.35 7.05 -12.87
CA THR A 105 6.67 8.21 -13.48
C THR A 105 5.17 8.18 -13.12
N PRO A 106 4.43 9.29 -13.27
CA PRO A 106 2.97 9.27 -13.14
C PRO A 106 2.28 8.28 -14.08
N GLU A 107 2.82 8.10 -15.29
CA GLU A 107 2.29 7.18 -16.30
C GLU A 107 2.68 5.72 -16.01
N GLU A 108 3.88 5.50 -15.46
CA GLU A 108 4.42 4.18 -15.11
C GLU A 108 4.95 4.14 -13.66
N PRO A 109 4.07 4.24 -12.65
CA PRO A 109 4.49 4.34 -11.25
C PRO A 109 5.15 3.05 -10.72
N THR A 110 5.00 1.94 -11.43
CA THR A 110 5.49 0.62 -11.04
C THR A 110 6.77 0.20 -11.77
N VAL A 111 7.28 0.98 -12.72
CA VAL A 111 8.41 0.57 -13.59
C VAL A 111 9.68 0.22 -12.79
N ALA A 112 10.00 1.03 -11.79
CA ALA A 112 11.13 0.77 -10.90
C ALA A 112 10.95 -0.54 -10.11
N PHE A 113 9.74 -0.81 -9.63
CA PHE A 113 9.42 -2.03 -8.89
C PHE A 113 9.47 -3.28 -9.78
N ILE A 114 9.02 -3.18 -11.03
CA ILE A 114 9.14 -4.26 -12.02
C ILE A 114 10.61 -4.56 -12.31
N HIS A 115 11.45 -3.55 -12.49
CA HIS A 115 12.88 -3.72 -12.72
C HIS A 115 13.57 -4.36 -11.50
N GLN A 116 13.18 -3.95 -10.29
CA GLN A 116 13.64 -4.59 -9.06
C GLN A 116 13.26 -6.07 -9.02
N LEU A 117 11.98 -6.39 -9.28
CA LEU A 117 11.48 -7.76 -9.33
C LEU A 117 12.23 -8.63 -10.36
N ALA A 118 12.51 -8.08 -11.54
CA ALA A 118 13.26 -8.78 -12.58
C ALA A 118 14.71 -9.07 -12.16
N LYS A 119 15.34 -8.13 -11.45
CA LYS A 119 16.73 -8.26 -10.97
C LYS A 119 16.87 -9.20 -9.77
N GLU A 120 15.94 -9.13 -8.83
CA GLU A 120 16.05 -9.77 -7.51
C GLU A 120 15.20 -11.05 -7.37
N GLY A 121 14.24 -11.24 -8.29
CA GLY A 121 13.22 -12.26 -8.18
C GLY A 121 12.29 -12.06 -6.98
N LEU A 122 11.53 -13.10 -6.64
CA LEU A 122 10.56 -13.06 -5.53
C LEU A 122 11.21 -13.28 -4.14
N SER A 123 12.51 -13.61 -4.10
CA SER A 123 13.22 -14.01 -2.89
C SER A 123 13.21 -12.94 -1.79
N LYS A 124 13.16 -11.65 -2.17
CA LYS A 124 13.25 -10.51 -1.24
C LYS A 124 11.91 -9.96 -0.76
N ILE A 125 10.79 -10.47 -1.25
CA ILE A 125 9.45 -9.85 -1.04
C ILE A 125 8.58 -10.69 -0.07
N GLY A 126 9.09 -11.82 0.42
CA GLY A 126 8.40 -12.69 1.36
C GLY A 126 7.29 -13.54 0.71
N HIS A 127 6.80 -14.54 1.45
CA HIS A 127 5.88 -15.57 0.93
C HIS A 127 4.59 -15.02 0.31
N HIS A 128 4.08 -13.89 0.81
CA HIS A 128 2.84 -13.26 0.33
C HIS A 128 3.07 -12.00 -0.52
N GLY A 129 4.32 -11.70 -0.86
CA GLY A 129 4.65 -10.40 -1.43
C GLY A 129 4.51 -9.25 -0.41
N PRO A 130 4.49 -7.99 -0.87
CA PRO A 130 4.23 -6.84 -0.02
C PRO A 130 2.78 -6.94 0.46
N MET A 131 2.58 -7.16 1.75
CA MET A 131 1.24 -7.16 2.34
C MET A 131 0.90 -5.76 2.83
N GLU A 132 0.01 -5.08 2.11
CA GLU A 132 -0.68 -3.90 2.61
C GLU A 132 -2.11 -4.29 3.00
N ALA A 133 -2.74 -3.52 3.90
CA ALA A 133 -4.14 -3.72 4.17
C ALA A 133 -4.94 -3.48 2.88
N MET A 134 -5.67 -4.49 2.40
CA MET A 134 -6.69 -4.30 1.38
C MET A 134 -7.76 -3.39 1.98
N GLY A 135 -7.61 -2.09 1.78
CA GLY A 135 -8.40 -1.06 2.44
C GLY A 135 -9.03 -0.13 1.43
N VAL A 136 -10.31 0.16 1.61
CA VAL A 136 -10.93 1.32 0.97
C VAL A 136 -10.43 2.54 1.75
N PRO A 137 -9.79 3.53 1.08
CA PRO A 137 -9.36 4.76 1.73
C PRO A 137 -10.48 5.37 2.57
N ARG A 138 -10.14 5.95 3.73
CA ARG A 138 -11.16 6.47 4.66
C ARG A 138 -12.13 7.46 4.01
N ASN A 139 -11.67 8.26 3.06
CA ASN A 139 -12.48 9.22 2.30
C ASN A 139 -13.47 8.56 1.32
N GLN A 140 -13.30 7.27 1.01
CA GLN A 140 -14.19 6.46 0.18
C GLN A 140 -15.13 5.57 1.01
N LEU A 141 -14.90 5.44 2.32
CA LEU A 141 -15.84 4.74 3.20
C LEU A 141 -17.13 5.55 3.37
N PRO A 142 -18.30 4.90 3.51
CA PRO A 142 -19.55 5.58 3.81
C PRO A 142 -19.42 6.45 5.06
N ASN A 143 -19.80 7.72 4.94
CA ASN A 143 -19.93 8.60 6.08
C ASN A 143 -21.28 8.35 6.76
N TRP A 144 -21.35 8.52 8.08
CA TRP A 144 -22.62 8.55 8.82
C TRP A 144 -23.64 9.51 8.22
N ASN A 145 -23.18 10.65 7.66
CA ASN A 145 -24.04 11.61 6.96
C ASN A 145 -24.66 11.06 5.65
N GLY A 146 -24.12 9.96 5.11
CA GLY A 146 -24.68 9.26 3.95
C GLY A 146 -25.69 8.17 4.31
N ILE A 147 -25.95 7.93 5.60
CA ILE A 147 -26.89 6.92 6.09
C ILE A 147 -28.16 7.61 6.58
N GLN A 148 -29.30 7.30 5.96
CA GLN A 148 -30.61 7.73 6.44
C GLN A 148 -31.30 6.57 7.16
N ILE A 149 -31.56 6.73 8.46
CA ILE A 149 -32.36 5.78 9.23
C ILE A 149 -33.84 6.07 8.96
N MET A 150 -34.54 5.12 8.34
CA MET A 150 -35.98 5.24 8.11
C MET A 150 -36.74 4.85 9.37
N VAL A 151 -37.61 5.74 9.84
CA VAL A 151 -38.47 5.46 10.99
C VAL A 151 -39.61 4.51 10.61
N ALA A 152 -40.09 3.77 11.60
CA ALA A 152 -41.29 2.94 11.50
C ALA A 152 -42.49 3.74 10.91
N GLN A 153 -43.26 3.10 10.02
CA GLN A 153 -44.42 3.67 9.32
C GLN A 153 -45.59 2.67 9.32
N LEU A 154 -46.52 2.71 8.37
CA LEU A 154 -47.72 1.86 8.40
C LEU A 154 -47.45 0.34 8.37
N ALA A 155 -46.39 -0.10 7.69
CA ALA A 155 -46.05 -1.53 7.60
C ALA A 155 -45.57 -2.12 8.94
N ARG A 156 -44.87 -1.32 9.76
CA ARG A 156 -44.48 -1.66 11.12
C ARG A 156 -44.74 -0.43 11.98
N LYS A 157 -45.81 -0.47 12.77
CA LYS A 157 -46.22 0.67 13.59
C LYS A 157 -45.10 1.06 14.57
N PRO A 158 -44.90 2.37 14.81
CA PRO A 158 -44.05 2.84 15.90
C PRO A 158 -44.48 2.22 17.24
N LEU A 159 -43.51 2.06 18.14
CA LEU A 159 -43.80 1.72 19.52
C LEU A 159 -44.44 2.91 20.24
N MET A 160 -45.22 2.62 21.28
CA MET A 160 -45.76 3.65 22.18
C MET A 160 -44.64 4.25 23.03
N GLU A 161 -44.86 5.44 23.59
CA GLU A 161 -43.85 6.20 24.36
C GLU A 161 -43.34 5.46 25.60
N ASP A 162 -44.14 4.56 26.16
CA ASP A 162 -43.87 3.75 27.35
C ASP A 162 -43.30 2.37 27.03
N ALA A 163 -43.12 2.04 25.75
CA ALA A 163 -42.57 0.76 25.35
C ALA A 163 -41.09 0.65 25.74
N GLU A 164 -40.74 -0.43 26.43
CA GLU A 164 -39.36 -0.74 26.76
C GLU A 164 -38.58 -1.15 25.49
N VAL A 165 -37.43 -0.50 25.25
CA VAL A 165 -36.56 -0.79 24.11
C VAL A 165 -35.19 -1.22 24.62
N GLY A 166 -34.84 -2.47 24.36
CA GLY A 166 -33.54 -3.06 24.68
C GLY A 166 -32.60 -3.16 23.48
N THR A 167 -31.33 -3.43 23.78
CA THR A 167 -30.28 -3.76 22.79
C THR A 167 -29.95 -5.25 22.74
N ASN A 168 -30.67 -6.06 23.50
CA ASN A 168 -30.45 -7.50 23.56
C ASN A 168 -30.64 -8.13 22.18
N LEU A 169 -29.81 -9.12 21.88
CA LEU A 169 -29.78 -9.82 20.61
C LEU A 169 -29.85 -11.32 20.86
N VAL A 170 -30.74 -11.99 20.14
CA VAL A 170 -30.80 -13.46 20.09
C VAL A 170 -30.37 -13.89 18.69
N ILE A 171 -29.25 -14.60 18.59
CA ILE A 171 -28.76 -15.17 17.34
C ILE A 171 -29.20 -16.64 17.28
N GLY A 172 -29.82 -17.02 16.15
CA GLY A 172 -30.39 -18.35 15.96
C GLY A 172 -31.55 -18.63 16.92
N PRO A 173 -32.64 -17.84 16.90
CA PRO A 173 -33.77 -18.00 17.83
C PRO A 173 -34.46 -19.37 17.70
N GLU A 174 -34.33 -20.04 16.56
CA GLU A 174 -34.88 -21.39 16.31
C GLU A 174 -33.86 -22.52 16.59
N ALA A 175 -32.62 -22.18 16.98
CA ALA A 175 -31.62 -23.18 17.33
C ALA A 175 -31.98 -23.85 18.66
N ALA A 176 -31.56 -25.11 18.85
CA ALA A 176 -31.73 -25.81 20.11
C ALA A 176 -31.03 -25.10 21.30
N LYS A 177 -29.99 -24.30 21.01
CA LYS A 177 -29.27 -23.45 21.96
C LYS A 177 -29.06 -22.06 21.34
N PRO A 178 -30.05 -21.15 21.43
CA PRO A 178 -29.89 -19.78 20.93
C PRO A 178 -28.77 -19.05 21.66
N LEU A 179 -28.05 -18.18 20.96
CA LEU A 179 -27.03 -17.32 21.56
C LEU A 179 -27.66 -15.99 21.98
N GLU A 180 -27.62 -15.70 23.27
CA GLU A 180 -28.15 -14.46 23.84
C GLU A 180 -27.03 -13.49 24.25
N LEU A 181 -27.07 -12.28 23.69
CA LEU A 181 -26.15 -11.17 24.01
C LEU A 181 -26.96 -9.98 24.55
N LYS A 182 -26.40 -9.25 25.52
CA LYS A 182 -27.04 -8.03 26.05
C LYS A 182 -26.99 -6.84 25.08
N ILE A 183 -26.03 -6.87 24.15
CA ILE A 183 -25.80 -5.83 23.14
C ILE A 183 -25.53 -6.48 21.77
N PRO A 184 -25.81 -5.80 20.65
CA PRO A 184 -25.62 -6.35 19.30
C PRO A 184 -24.18 -6.16 18.81
N LEU A 185 -23.21 -6.30 19.71
CA LEU A 185 -21.78 -6.07 19.47
C LEU A 185 -21.01 -7.17 20.18
N PHE A 186 -19.97 -7.73 19.57
CA PHE A 186 -19.06 -8.69 20.19
C PHE A 186 -17.61 -8.35 19.82
N VAL A 187 -16.65 -8.91 20.56
CA VAL A 187 -15.22 -8.73 20.25
C VAL A 187 -14.82 -9.67 19.13
N SER A 188 -14.58 -9.12 17.93
CA SER A 188 -14.30 -9.89 16.71
C SER A 188 -13.02 -10.71 16.79
N ASP A 189 -12.94 -11.73 15.94
CA ASP A 189 -11.87 -12.71 15.94
C ASP A 189 -10.48 -12.07 15.78
N MET A 190 -9.62 -12.24 16.79
CA MET A 190 -8.20 -11.90 16.75
C MET A 190 -7.41 -12.98 17.50
N SER A 191 -6.39 -13.57 16.89
CA SER A 191 -5.75 -14.78 17.42
C SER A 191 -4.78 -14.51 18.55
N PHE A 192 -4.71 -15.47 19.48
CA PHE A 192 -3.57 -15.55 20.39
C PHE A 192 -2.28 -15.79 19.57
N GLY A 193 -1.28 -14.96 19.83
CA GLY A 193 -0.07 -14.84 19.03
C GLY A 193 -0.07 -13.63 18.10
N ALA A 194 -1.21 -13.27 17.49
CA ALA A 194 -1.35 -11.93 16.91
C ALA A 194 -1.39 -10.90 18.04
N LEU A 195 -2.24 -11.16 19.04
CA LEU A 195 -2.33 -10.44 20.29
C LEU A 195 -1.60 -11.19 21.42
N SER A 196 -1.23 -10.46 22.46
CA SER A 196 -0.67 -11.04 23.68
C SER A 196 -1.73 -11.76 24.49
N GLU A 197 -1.28 -12.55 25.46
CA GLU A 197 -2.15 -13.27 26.38
C GLU A 197 -3.02 -12.31 27.20
N GLU A 198 -2.40 -11.27 27.74
CA GLU A 198 -3.04 -10.26 28.58
C GLU A 198 -4.11 -9.51 27.80
N ALA A 199 -3.87 -9.22 26.52
CA ALA A 199 -4.85 -8.59 25.64
C ALA A 199 -6.07 -9.51 25.45
N LYS A 200 -5.86 -10.80 25.18
CA LYS A 200 -6.94 -11.77 25.00
C LYS A 200 -7.78 -11.91 26.27
N VAL A 201 -7.15 -12.15 27.41
CA VAL A 201 -7.84 -12.29 28.71
C VAL A 201 -8.54 -10.99 29.11
N SER A 202 -7.93 -9.83 28.91
CA SER A 202 -8.54 -8.53 29.26
C SER A 202 -9.79 -8.25 28.42
N MET A 203 -9.74 -8.50 27.11
CA MET A 203 -10.90 -8.35 26.24
C MET A 203 -12.01 -9.34 26.57
N ALA A 204 -11.67 -10.58 26.91
CA ALA A 204 -12.65 -11.59 27.32
C ALA A 204 -13.41 -11.18 28.59
N LYS A 205 -12.68 -10.70 29.61
CA LYS A 205 -13.28 -10.13 30.83
C LYS A 205 -14.16 -8.92 30.52
N GLY A 206 -13.70 -8.03 29.66
CA GLY A 206 -14.48 -6.86 29.22
C GLY A 206 -15.77 -7.25 28.51
N ALA A 207 -15.71 -8.25 27.62
CA ALA A 207 -16.87 -8.78 26.92
C ALA A 207 -17.87 -9.43 27.90
N GLU A 208 -17.39 -10.15 28.92
CA GLU A 208 -18.27 -10.77 29.93
C GLU A 208 -19.00 -9.70 30.74
N LEU A 209 -18.28 -8.67 31.19
CA LEU A 209 -18.87 -7.54 31.92
C LEU A 209 -19.90 -6.78 31.07
N ALA A 210 -19.66 -6.65 29.77
CA ALA A 210 -20.60 -6.06 28.82
C ALA A 210 -21.78 -6.99 28.46
N GLY A 211 -21.76 -8.25 28.90
CA GLY A 211 -22.76 -9.27 28.58
C GLY A 211 -22.75 -9.68 27.11
N THR A 212 -21.56 -9.71 26.49
CA THR A 212 -21.34 -10.14 25.12
C THR A 212 -20.21 -11.17 24.98
N GLY A 213 -20.01 -11.68 23.77
CA GLY A 213 -19.03 -12.69 23.46
C GLY A 213 -17.71 -12.17 22.89
N ILE A 214 -16.76 -13.09 22.79
CA ILE A 214 -15.43 -12.90 22.21
C ILE A 214 -15.04 -14.15 21.43
N CYS A 215 -14.25 -13.97 20.36
CA CYS A 215 -13.83 -15.07 19.52
C CYS A 215 -12.34 -15.46 19.68
N SER A 216 -12.05 -16.76 19.58
CA SER A 216 -10.70 -17.33 19.66
C SER A 216 -9.81 -16.94 18.48
N ARG A 217 -10.40 -16.85 17.27
CA ARG A 217 -9.70 -16.91 15.96
C ARG A 217 -8.94 -18.25 15.76
N GLU A 218 -8.31 -18.36 14.61
CA GLU A 218 -7.36 -19.38 14.11
C GLU A 218 -6.14 -19.69 15.01
N GLY A 219 -6.00 -19.05 16.18
CA GLY A 219 -4.89 -19.33 17.10
C GLY A 219 -5.10 -20.54 17.99
N GLY A 220 -6.29 -21.12 18.00
CA GLY A 220 -6.73 -22.08 19.02
C GLY A 220 -7.33 -21.37 20.25
N MET A 221 -7.87 -22.18 21.17
CA MET A 221 -8.50 -21.70 22.40
C MET A 221 -7.45 -21.53 23.50
N LEU A 222 -7.29 -20.30 23.99
CA LEU A 222 -6.51 -20.04 25.20
C LEU A 222 -7.39 -20.33 26.43
N PRO A 223 -7.03 -21.27 27.33
CA PRO A 223 -7.89 -21.65 28.45
C PRO A 223 -8.33 -20.47 29.32
N ASP A 224 -7.40 -19.59 29.67
CA ASP A 224 -7.66 -18.42 30.54
C ASP A 224 -8.59 -17.40 29.88
N GLU A 225 -8.57 -17.32 28.54
CA GLU A 225 -9.48 -16.47 27.77
C GLU A 225 -10.90 -17.05 27.75
N GLN A 226 -11.02 -18.36 27.54
CA GLN A 226 -12.31 -19.04 27.55
C GLN A 226 -12.95 -19.04 28.94
N GLU A 227 -12.17 -19.28 30.00
CA GLU A 227 -12.67 -19.22 31.38
C GLU A 227 -13.18 -17.83 31.74
N ALA A 228 -12.59 -16.77 31.18
CA ALA A 228 -12.95 -15.39 31.44
C ALA A 228 -14.25 -14.92 30.77
N ASN A 229 -14.82 -15.69 29.83
CA ASN A 229 -16.04 -15.31 29.11
C ASN A 229 -16.97 -16.50 28.86
N SER A 230 -18.20 -16.40 29.37
CA SER A 230 -19.25 -17.42 29.26
C SER A 230 -19.93 -17.51 27.88
N ARG A 231 -19.57 -16.61 26.95
CA ARG A 231 -20.08 -16.48 25.58
C ARG A 231 -18.91 -16.54 24.60
N TYR A 232 -18.15 -17.62 24.68
CA TYR A 232 -16.93 -17.78 23.90
C TYR A 232 -17.24 -18.37 22.52
N PHE A 233 -16.64 -17.80 21.47
CA PHE A 233 -16.84 -18.23 20.08
C PHE A 233 -15.56 -18.87 19.56
N TYR A 234 -15.65 -20.09 19.03
CA TYR A 234 -14.48 -20.86 18.61
C TYR A 234 -14.37 -20.96 17.11
N GLU A 235 -13.24 -20.49 16.57
CA GLU A 235 -13.02 -20.41 15.12
C GLU A 235 -12.33 -21.66 14.57
N LEU A 236 -12.92 -22.24 13.51
CA LEU A 236 -12.25 -23.15 12.60
C LEU A 236 -11.79 -22.37 11.36
N ALA A 237 -10.48 -22.46 11.10
CA ALA A 237 -9.85 -21.93 9.90
C ALA A 237 -9.14 -23.04 9.12
N SER A 238 -8.69 -22.72 7.92
CA SER A 238 -8.17 -23.67 6.92
C SER A 238 -6.99 -24.53 7.38
N ALA A 239 -6.13 -24.03 8.28
CA ALA A 239 -5.02 -24.78 8.83
C ALA A 239 -5.37 -25.61 10.08
N LYS A 240 -6.56 -25.43 10.66
CA LYS A 240 -7.03 -26.12 11.86
C LYS A 240 -6.06 -26.00 13.07
N PHE A 241 -5.27 -24.92 13.14
CA PHE A 241 -4.31 -24.70 14.22
C PHE A 241 -5.01 -24.59 15.57
N GLY A 242 -4.60 -25.43 16.53
CA GLY A 242 -5.22 -25.49 17.85
C GLY A 242 -6.72 -25.78 17.83
N PHE A 243 -7.24 -26.34 16.73
CA PHE A 243 -8.63 -26.75 16.61
C PHE A 243 -8.81 -28.16 17.16
N ASP A 244 -9.73 -28.32 18.11
CA ASP A 244 -10.12 -29.60 18.68
C ASP A 244 -11.64 -29.66 18.83
N GLU A 245 -12.28 -30.62 18.14
CA GLU A 245 -13.74 -30.80 18.18
C GLU A 245 -14.26 -31.07 19.58
N SER A 246 -13.46 -31.68 20.46
CA SER A 246 -13.87 -31.94 21.85
C SER A 246 -14.13 -30.66 22.65
N LEU A 247 -13.56 -29.53 22.21
CA LEU A 247 -13.78 -28.23 22.84
C LEU A 247 -15.11 -27.57 22.40
N LEU A 248 -15.77 -28.06 21.36
CA LEU A 248 -17.04 -27.50 20.87
C LEU A 248 -18.16 -27.57 21.92
N ALA A 249 -18.09 -28.54 22.84
CA ALA A 249 -19.05 -28.64 23.94
C ALA A 249 -18.94 -27.47 24.95
N ARG A 250 -17.85 -26.69 24.93
CA ARG A 250 -17.55 -25.60 25.87
C ARG A 250 -17.92 -24.21 25.34
N VAL A 251 -18.35 -24.08 24.09
CA VAL A 251 -18.54 -22.79 23.42
C VAL A 251 -19.99 -22.54 23.04
N GLN A 252 -20.32 -21.25 22.87
CA GLN A 252 -21.69 -20.82 22.60
C GLN A 252 -21.92 -20.56 21.11
N ALA A 253 -20.85 -20.34 20.35
CA ALA A 253 -20.90 -20.29 18.90
C ALA A 253 -19.64 -20.91 18.29
N PHE A 254 -19.83 -21.47 17.10
CA PHE A 254 -18.77 -21.92 16.24
C PHE A 254 -18.63 -20.94 15.08
N HIS A 255 -17.40 -20.49 14.83
CA HIS A 255 -17.08 -19.58 13.72
C HIS A 255 -16.37 -20.37 12.62
N PHE A 256 -16.93 -20.35 11.41
CA PHE A 256 -16.30 -20.93 10.24
C PHE A 256 -15.65 -19.83 9.41
N LYS A 257 -14.31 -19.81 9.36
CA LYS A 257 -13.57 -18.73 8.70
C LYS A 257 -13.36 -19.03 7.22
N CYS A 258 -14.21 -18.44 6.37
CA CYS A 258 -14.03 -18.48 4.91
C CYS A 258 -13.04 -17.42 4.37
N GLY A 259 -12.69 -16.41 5.17
CA GLY A 259 -11.81 -15.33 4.71
C GLY A 259 -11.70 -14.20 5.72
N GLN A 260 -10.95 -13.15 5.36
CA GLN A 260 -10.82 -11.92 6.14
C GLN A 260 -10.58 -10.71 5.24
N GLY A 261 -11.12 -9.54 5.63
CA GLY A 261 -11.02 -8.32 4.82
C GLY A 261 -9.59 -7.83 4.59
N ALA A 262 -8.70 -7.97 5.58
CA ALA A 262 -7.32 -7.47 5.46
C ALA A 262 -6.49 -8.17 4.37
N LYS A 263 -6.80 -9.43 4.04
CA LYS A 263 -6.05 -10.23 3.06
C LYS A 263 -6.94 -11.27 2.38
N THR A 264 -7.82 -10.78 1.52
CA THR A 264 -8.75 -11.60 0.74
C THR A 264 -8.00 -12.62 -0.13
N GLY A 265 -8.46 -13.88 -0.14
CA GLY A 265 -7.87 -14.95 -0.96
C GLY A 265 -6.61 -15.61 -0.39
N THR A 266 -6.24 -15.31 0.86
CA THR A 266 -5.09 -15.93 1.54
C THR A 266 -5.43 -16.37 2.97
N GLY A 267 -4.62 -17.29 3.52
CA GLY A 267 -4.77 -17.79 4.88
C GLY A 267 -4.11 -16.90 5.95
N GLY A 268 -4.28 -17.27 7.22
CA GLY A 268 -3.57 -16.67 8.36
C GLY A 268 -2.05 -16.78 8.23
N HIS A 269 -1.34 -15.84 8.88
CA HIS A 269 0.11 -15.90 8.98
C HIS A 269 0.53 -15.39 10.36
N LEU A 270 1.27 -16.22 11.09
CA LEU A 270 1.99 -15.83 12.30
C LEU A 270 3.49 -16.06 12.06
N PRO A 271 4.32 -15.00 12.15
CA PRO A 271 5.77 -15.12 12.05
C PRO A 271 6.34 -16.09 13.09
N GLY A 272 7.33 -16.89 12.70
CA GLY A 272 7.92 -17.93 13.56
C GLY A 272 8.53 -17.38 14.85
N ASN A 273 9.11 -16.17 14.83
CA ASN A 273 9.65 -15.50 16.01
C ASN A 273 8.58 -15.13 17.05
N LYS A 274 7.29 -15.09 16.67
CA LYS A 274 6.17 -14.92 17.62
C LYS A 274 5.58 -16.26 18.09
N ASN A 275 5.85 -17.36 17.39
CA ASN A 275 5.33 -18.68 17.74
C ASN A 275 6.21 -19.36 18.80
N THR A 276 6.10 -18.93 20.05
CA THR A 276 6.91 -19.44 21.16
C THR A 276 6.07 -19.66 22.41
N GLY A 277 6.55 -20.51 23.33
CA GLY A 277 5.91 -20.79 24.62
C GLY A 277 4.46 -21.25 24.47
N ARG A 278 3.55 -20.59 25.20
CA ARG A 278 2.11 -20.92 25.16
C ARG A 278 1.48 -20.82 23.77
N ILE A 279 2.00 -19.95 22.89
CA ILE A 279 1.45 -19.81 21.53
C ILE A 279 1.70 -21.09 20.73
N SER A 280 2.91 -21.63 20.80
CA SER A 280 3.25 -22.91 20.15
C SER A 280 2.45 -24.08 20.71
N GLU A 281 2.25 -24.10 22.04
CA GLU A 281 1.49 -25.14 22.73
C GLU A 281 0.02 -25.15 22.31
N VAL A 282 -0.65 -23.98 22.35
CA VAL A 282 -2.06 -23.86 21.98
C VAL A 282 -2.28 -24.19 20.51
N ARG A 283 -1.35 -23.82 19.62
CA ARG A 283 -1.47 -24.08 18.18
C ARG A 283 -1.10 -25.51 17.77
N GLY A 284 -0.36 -26.23 18.60
CA GLY A 284 0.21 -27.53 18.25
C GLY A 284 1.32 -27.45 17.19
N ILE A 285 2.07 -26.33 17.15
CA ILE A 285 3.14 -26.09 16.17
C ILE A 285 4.48 -25.95 16.91
N PRO A 286 5.59 -26.57 16.47
CA PRO A 286 6.91 -26.38 17.06
C PRO A 286 7.29 -24.90 17.23
N ALA A 287 7.88 -24.57 18.38
CA ALA A 287 8.33 -23.21 18.66
C ALA A 287 9.35 -22.72 17.61
N GLY A 288 9.22 -21.46 17.19
CA GLY A 288 10.05 -20.86 16.14
C GLY A 288 9.58 -21.15 14.71
N GLN A 289 8.71 -22.15 14.50
CA GLN A 289 8.15 -22.43 13.19
C GLN A 289 7.01 -21.43 12.86
N PRO A 290 7.03 -20.79 11.67
CA PRO A 290 5.94 -19.91 11.27
C PRO A 290 4.64 -20.70 11.06
N ALA A 291 3.51 -20.10 11.48
CA ALA A 291 2.19 -20.65 11.20
C ALA A 291 1.64 -19.99 9.94
N VAL A 292 1.65 -20.71 8.82
CA VAL A 292 1.12 -20.23 7.53
C VAL A 292 -0.07 -21.11 7.16
N SER A 293 -1.24 -20.50 7.03
CA SER A 293 -2.45 -21.24 6.70
C SER A 293 -2.71 -21.27 5.19
N PRO A 294 -3.29 -22.37 4.67
CA PRO A 294 -3.70 -22.42 3.28
C PRO A 294 -4.83 -21.40 3.01
N PRO A 295 -5.00 -20.96 1.75
CA PRO A 295 -6.05 -20.00 1.39
C PRO A 295 -7.46 -20.59 1.47
N THR A 296 -7.61 -21.91 1.43
CA THR A 296 -8.87 -22.65 1.45
C THR A 296 -8.74 -23.90 2.31
N PHE A 297 -9.88 -24.44 2.73
CA PHE A 297 -9.97 -25.79 3.28
C PHE A 297 -9.62 -26.81 2.19
N SER A 298 -9.00 -27.92 2.60
CA SER A 298 -8.62 -29.01 1.70
C SER A 298 -9.78 -29.96 1.40
N ASP A 299 -10.78 -29.95 2.27
CA ASP A 299 -12.00 -30.76 2.30
C ASP A 299 -13.22 -29.99 1.79
#